data_AF-A0A5B0GXY9-F1
#
_entry.id   AF-A0A5B0GXY9-F1
#
_cell.length_a   1.000
_cell.length_b   1.000
_cell.length_c   1.000
_cell.angle_alpha   90.00
_cell.angle_beta   90.00
_cell.angle_gamma   90.00
#
_symmetry.space_group_name_H-M   'P 1'
#
loop_
_entity.id
_entity.type
_entity.pdbx_description
1 polymer ?
#
loop_
_entity_poly.entity_id
_entity_poly.type
_entity_poly.pdbx_seq_one_letter_code
_entity_poly.pdbx_strand_id
1 'polypeptide(L)'
;MRKLLIFATAVASASVLDTAHAKSSVTLYGVIDNGIEYQNDGAGSVVRASPGGLSATVYGLKGQEDIGGGLYVNFQLEQGFSAVNGQASNPAAFNRLAWVGVSGGFGEVRVRRLHPEPQSRAVHAQRHRVFGYRGGAGLQRF
;
A
#
# COMPACT_ATOMS: atom_id res chain seq x y z
N MET A 1 54.66 26.93 26.58
CA MET A 1 54.41 26.74 25.13
C MET A 1 53.77 25.38 24.79
N ARG A 2 53.94 24.30 25.59
CA ARG A 2 53.31 22.98 25.32
C ARG A 2 51.79 22.89 25.57
N LYS A 3 51.22 23.76 26.42
CA LYS A 3 49.76 23.80 26.70
C LYS A 3 48.93 24.44 25.58
N LEU A 4 49.57 25.23 24.72
CA LEU A 4 48.91 25.89 23.58
C LEU A 4 48.70 24.92 22.40
N LEU A 5 49.54 23.89 22.30
CA LEU A 5 49.46 22.88 21.24
C LEU A 5 48.29 21.90 21.42
N ILE A 6 47.85 21.68 22.67
CA ILE A 6 46.74 20.77 23.02
C ILE A 6 45.38 21.43 22.76
N PHE A 7 45.28 22.75 22.89
CA PHE A 7 44.05 23.49 22.58
C PHE A 7 43.77 23.57 21.07
N ALA A 8 44.83 23.66 20.25
CA ALA A 8 44.69 23.73 18.79
C ALA A 8 44.19 22.40 18.17
N THR A 9 44.48 21.26 18.80
CA THR A 9 44.03 19.93 18.34
C THR A 9 42.61 19.59 18.79
N ALA A 10 42.16 20.10 19.95
CA ALA A 10 40.80 19.92 20.43
C ALA A 10 39.76 20.72 19.62
N VAL A 11 40.11 21.92 19.14
CA VAL A 11 39.19 22.77 18.35
C VAL A 11 39.08 22.31 16.90
N ALA A 12 40.12 21.71 16.33
CA ALA A 12 40.08 21.13 14.98
C ALA A 12 39.20 19.87 14.86
N SER A 13 38.83 19.25 15.98
CA SER A 13 37.99 18.04 16.02
C SER A 13 36.49 18.35 16.15
N ALA A 14 36.12 19.62 16.37
CA ALA A 14 34.73 20.04 16.62
C ALA A 14 34.03 20.65 15.38
N SER A 15 34.74 20.81 14.26
CA SER A 15 34.22 21.46 13.05
C SER A 15 33.80 20.50 11.92
N VAL A 16 33.71 19.19 12.20
CA VAL A 16 33.06 18.23 11.29
C VAL A 16 31.70 17.85 11.86
N LEU A 17 30.86 18.85 12.12
CA LEU A 17 29.42 18.64 12.01
C LEU A 17 29.16 18.57 10.51
N ASP A 18 29.45 17.42 9.91
CA ASP A 18 28.77 17.00 8.70
C ASP A 18 27.29 17.01 9.10
N THR A 19 26.59 18.08 8.75
CA THR A 19 25.16 18.01 8.53
C THR A 19 25.04 17.03 7.38
N ALA A 20 25.05 15.74 7.69
CA ALA A 20 24.71 14.70 6.75
C ALA A 20 23.31 15.07 6.28
N HIS A 21 23.24 15.76 5.14
CA HIS A 21 22.03 15.98 4.41
C HIS A 21 21.70 14.62 3.82
N ALA A 22 21.24 13.70 4.68
CA ALA A 22 20.69 12.43 4.28
C ALA A 22 19.69 12.76 3.17
N LYS A 23 19.96 12.25 1.96
CA LYS A 23 19.15 12.51 0.77
C LYS A 23 17.87 11.67 0.87
N SER A 24 17.09 11.94 1.91
CA SER A 24 15.86 11.23 2.22
C SER A 24 14.78 11.76 1.27
N SER A 25 14.20 10.84 0.51
CA SER A 25 13.08 11.17 -0.39
C SER A 25 11.85 10.39 0.05
N VAL A 26 10.72 11.09 0.13
CA VAL A 26 9.42 10.50 0.33
C VAL A 26 8.63 10.67 -0.95
N THR A 27 8.13 9.56 -1.48
CA THR A 27 7.27 9.53 -2.66
C THR A 27 5.84 9.28 -2.21
N LEU A 28 4.95 10.23 -2.49
CA LEU A 28 3.51 9.98 -2.52
C LEU A 28 3.17 9.33 -3.87
N TYR A 29 2.50 8.19 -3.83
CA TYR A 29 2.04 7.46 -5.00
C TYR A 29 0.63 6.93 -4.78
N GLY A 30 -0.03 6.46 -5.83
CA GLY A 30 -1.35 5.89 -5.72
C GLY A 30 -1.96 5.56 -7.07
N VAL A 31 -3.12 4.91 -7.01
CA VAL A 31 -3.98 4.60 -8.15
C VAL A 31 -5.39 4.96 -7.75
N ILE A 32 -6.11 5.65 -8.64
CA ILE A 32 -7.54 5.92 -8.48
C ILE A 32 -8.26 5.19 -9.60
N ASP A 33 -9.12 4.25 -9.21
CA ASP A 33 -10.03 3.51 -10.10
C ASP A 33 -11.46 3.71 -9.58
N ASN A 34 -12.31 4.32 -10.40
CA ASN A 34 -13.76 4.41 -10.18
C ASN A 34 -14.48 4.42 -11.53
N GLY A 35 -15.76 4.09 -11.52
CA GLY A 35 -16.62 4.18 -12.69
C GLY A 35 -18.07 4.51 -12.37
N ILE A 36 -18.87 4.62 -13.43
CA ILE A 36 -20.33 4.61 -13.35
C ILE A 36 -20.80 3.22 -13.76
N GLU A 37 -21.60 2.59 -12.92
CA GLU A 37 -22.14 1.25 -13.13
C GLU A 37 -23.63 1.33 -13.42
N TYR A 38 -24.06 0.72 -14.52
CA TYR A 38 -25.45 0.42 -14.82
C TYR A 38 -25.71 -1.07 -14.59
N GLN A 39 -26.69 -1.38 -13.76
CA GLN A 39 -27.08 -2.76 -13.46
C GLN A 39 -28.60 -2.91 -13.65
N ASN A 40 -29.02 -3.94 -14.38
CA ASN A 40 -30.42 -4.28 -14.64
C ASN A 40 -30.62 -5.77 -14.39
N ASP A 41 -31.62 -6.12 -13.58
CA ASP A 41 -31.93 -7.49 -13.18
C ASP A 41 -33.21 -8.05 -13.85
N GLY A 42 -33.78 -7.30 -14.79
CA GLY A 42 -35.02 -7.64 -15.50
C GLY A 42 -36.30 -7.17 -14.80
N ALA A 43 -36.26 -6.88 -13.49
CA ALA A 43 -37.36 -6.30 -12.73
C ALA A 43 -37.18 -4.78 -12.49
N GLY A 44 -35.94 -4.30 -12.54
CA GLY A 44 -35.61 -2.89 -12.44
C GLY A 44 -34.18 -2.60 -12.91
N SER A 45 -33.79 -1.33 -12.79
CA SER A 45 -32.43 -0.90 -13.11
C SER A 45 -31.91 0.17 -12.16
N VAL A 46 -30.60 0.17 -11.92
CA VAL A 46 -29.89 1.16 -11.11
C VAL A 46 -28.68 1.71 -11.88
N VAL A 47 -28.45 3.02 -11.75
CA VAL A 47 -27.19 3.69 -12.15
C VAL A 47 -26.54 4.21 -10.88
N ARG A 48 -25.27 3.88 -10.65
CA ARG A 48 -24.52 4.34 -9.47
C ARG A 48 -23.06 4.61 -9.78
N ALA A 49 -22.46 5.56 -9.06
CA ALA A 49 -21.01 5.65 -8.97
C ALA A 49 -20.50 4.42 -8.19
N SER A 50 -19.47 3.78 -8.72
CA SER A 50 -18.91 2.53 -8.19
C SER A 50 -17.41 2.69 -7.98
N PRO A 51 -16.90 2.49 -6.75
CA PRO A 51 -15.47 2.50 -6.52
C PRO A 51 -14.83 1.24 -7.11
N GLY A 52 -13.79 1.44 -7.93
CA GLY A 52 -13.03 0.37 -8.56
C GLY A 52 -13.76 -0.40 -9.67
N GLY A 53 -13.05 -1.38 -10.22
CA GLY A 53 -13.56 -2.37 -11.17
C GLY A 53 -12.44 -3.24 -11.77
N LEU A 54 -11.23 -2.69 -11.89
CA LEU A 54 -10.06 -3.36 -12.44
C LEU A 54 -8.87 -3.37 -11.46
N SER A 55 -8.77 -2.36 -10.62
CA SER A 55 -7.72 -2.20 -9.62
C SER A 55 -8.29 -1.60 -8.33
N ALA A 56 -7.61 -1.86 -7.22
CA ALA A 56 -8.00 -1.27 -5.95
C ALA A 56 -7.45 0.17 -5.84
N THR A 57 -8.33 1.10 -5.48
CA THR A 57 -8.00 2.50 -5.25
C THR A 57 -7.20 2.69 -3.96
N VAL A 58 -6.02 3.30 -4.10
CA VAL A 58 -5.07 3.51 -3.00
C VAL A 58 -4.32 4.82 -3.12
N TYR A 59 -3.89 5.34 -1.97
CA TYR A 59 -2.74 6.22 -1.88
C TYR A 59 -1.70 5.61 -0.95
N GLY A 60 -0.44 5.97 -1.14
CA GLY A 60 0.64 5.46 -0.32
C GLY A 60 1.85 6.39 -0.28
N LEU A 61 2.63 6.22 0.77
CA LEU A 61 3.90 6.89 0.99
C LEU A 61 4.99 5.83 1.00
N LYS A 62 6.07 6.04 0.27
CA LYS A 62 7.28 5.22 0.39
C LYS A 62 8.51 6.10 0.47
N GLY A 63 9.54 5.61 1.14
CA GLY A 63 10.79 6.35 1.23
C GLY A 63 11.96 5.44 1.53
N GLN A 64 13.14 5.99 1.25
CA GLN A 64 14.43 5.39 1.53
C GLN A 64 15.35 6.49 2.06
N GLU A 65 16.03 6.18 3.15
CA GLU A 65 16.98 7.06 3.82
C GLU A 65 18.32 6.33 3.94
N ASP A 66 19.37 6.96 3.42
CA ASP A 66 20.75 6.50 3.61
C ASP A 66 21.21 6.90 5.01
N ILE A 67 21.51 5.90 5.84
CA ILE A 67 21.98 6.11 7.22
C ILE A 67 23.50 5.94 7.34
N GLY A 68 24.21 5.83 6.21
CA GLY A 68 25.65 5.67 6.12
C GLY A 68 26.12 4.20 6.14
N GLY A 69 27.38 3.98 5.78
CA GLY A 69 27.99 2.64 5.82
C GLY A 69 27.38 1.62 4.86
N GLY A 70 26.68 2.06 3.81
CA GLY A 70 25.96 1.19 2.87
C GLY A 70 24.66 0.62 3.44
N LEU A 71 24.12 1.23 4.51
CA LEU A 71 22.85 0.87 5.12
C LEU A 71 21.76 1.88 4.76
N TYR A 72 20.54 1.37 4.60
CA TYR A 72 19.37 2.19 4.29
C TYR A 72 18.19 1.80 5.18
N VAL A 73 17.44 2.80 5.64
CA VAL A 73 16.10 2.62 6.22
C VAL A 73 15.07 2.80 5.11
N ASN A 74 14.18 1.83 4.96
CA ASN A 74 13.11 1.86 3.97
C ASN A 74 11.76 1.78 4.66
N PHE A 75 10.75 2.43 4.09
CA PHE A 75 9.36 2.28 4.56
C PHE A 75 8.36 2.33 3.41
N GLN A 76 7.20 1.72 3.65
CA GLN A 76 6.03 1.87 2.78
C GLN A 76 4.75 1.78 3.60
N LEU A 77 3.88 2.76 3.38
CA LEU A 77 2.55 2.88 3.96
C LEU A 77 1.55 3.02 2.82
N GLU A 78 0.45 2.26 2.83
CA GLU A 78 -0.56 2.26 1.77
C GLU A 78 -1.96 2.10 2.35
N GLN A 79 -2.82 3.06 2.02
CA GLN A 79 -4.21 3.14 2.46
C GLN A 79 -5.13 2.88 1.25
N GLY A 80 -6.05 1.94 1.42
CA GLY A 80 -7.17 1.77 0.49
C GLY A 80 -8.34 2.68 0.86
N PHE A 81 -8.96 3.29 -0.14
CA PHE A 81 -10.13 4.15 0.05
C PHE A 81 -11.06 4.07 -1.16
N SER A 82 -12.32 4.47 -0.96
CA SER A 82 -13.28 4.70 -2.02
C SER A 82 -13.11 6.13 -2.51
N ALA A 83 -12.76 6.32 -3.78
CA ALA A 83 -12.66 7.65 -4.36
C ALA A 83 -14.03 8.21 -4.80
N VAL A 84 -15.12 7.47 -4.61
CA VAL A 84 -16.50 7.97 -4.77
C VAL A 84 -16.92 8.87 -3.60
N ASN A 85 -16.52 8.54 -2.38
CA ASN A 85 -16.98 9.23 -1.16
C ASN A 85 -15.86 9.50 -0.13
N GLY A 86 -14.60 9.23 -0.49
CA GLY A 86 -13.42 9.44 0.36
C GLY A 86 -13.28 8.46 1.53
N GLN A 87 -14.21 7.50 1.68
CA GLN A 87 -14.21 6.62 2.84
C GLN A 87 -13.07 5.60 2.78
N ALA A 88 -12.41 5.38 3.91
CA ALA A 88 -11.40 4.35 4.02
C ALA A 88 -12.01 2.96 3.77
N SER A 89 -11.30 2.11 3.03
CA SER A 89 -11.72 0.72 2.75
C SER A 89 -11.71 -0.18 3.99
N ASN A 90 -11.02 0.25 5.05
CA ASN A 90 -10.96 -0.40 6.34
C ASN A 90 -10.76 0.68 7.43
N PRO A 91 -11.33 0.53 8.64
CA PRO A 91 -11.14 1.49 9.73
C PRO A 91 -9.69 1.70 10.17
N ALA A 92 -8.84 0.68 10.00
CA ALA A 92 -7.43 0.80 10.37
C ALA A 92 -6.65 1.60 9.33
N ALA A 93 -5.79 2.51 9.79
CA ALA A 93 -4.89 3.24 8.92
C ALA A 93 -3.88 2.32 8.22
N PHE A 94 -3.52 2.68 6.99
CA PHE A 94 -2.61 1.97 6.10
C PHE A 94 -2.93 0.47 6.00
N ASN A 95 -4.20 0.19 5.71
CA ASN A 95 -4.78 -1.16 5.73
C ASN A 95 -4.32 -2.07 4.58
N ARG A 96 -3.51 -1.58 3.64
CA ARG A 96 -3.00 -2.41 2.55
C ARG A 96 -1.56 -2.82 2.80
N LEU A 97 -0.69 -1.85 3.08
CA LEU A 97 0.72 -2.07 3.38
C LEU A 97 1.14 -1.13 4.50
N ALA A 98 1.82 -1.66 5.50
CA ALA A 98 2.47 -0.86 6.52
C ALA A 98 3.71 -1.61 7.01
N TRP A 99 4.89 -1.15 6.60
CA TRP A 99 6.16 -1.75 7.00
C TRP A 99 7.30 -0.73 7.04
N VAL A 100 8.30 -1.07 7.85
CA VAL A 100 9.61 -0.41 7.90
C VAL A 100 10.69 -1.50 7.90
N GLY A 101 11.85 -1.20 7.34
CA GLY A 101 12.94 -2.16 7.25
C GLY A 101 14.30 -1.49 7.12
N VAL A 102 15.33 -2.31 7.25
CA VAL A 102 16.72 -1.91 7.02
C VAL A 102 17.31 -2.82 5.95
N SER A 103 17.97 -2.22 4.97
CA SER A 103 18.69 -2.93 3.91
C SER A 103 20.17 -2.57 3.87
N GLY A 104 21.00 -3.48 3.38
CA GLY A 104 22.42 -3.27 3.14
C GLY A 104 23.07 -4.47 2.46
N GLY A 105 24.37 -4.65 2.65
CA GLY A 105 25.12 -5.81 2.10
C GLY A 105 24.59 -7.18 2.55
N PHE A 106 23.79 -7.22 3.62
CA PHE A 106 23.12 -8.43 4.12
C PHE A 106 21.74 -8.71 3.48
N GLY A 107 21.29 -7.90 2.51
CA GLY A 107 19.92 -7.95 2.01
C GLY A 107 19.01 -6.99 2.77
N GLU A 108 17.77 -7.40 3.06
CA GLU A 108 16.79 -6.54 3.75
C GLU A 108 15.99 -7.30 4.80
N VAL A 109 15.81 -6.66 5.96
CA VAL A 109 14.95 -7.14 7.04
C VAL A 109 13.82 -6.14 7.22
N ARG A 110 12.57 -6.63 7.18
CA ARG A 110 11.36 -5.80 7.32
C ARG A 110 10.51 -6.26 8.49
N VAL A 111 9.94 -5.28 9.20
CA VAL A 111 8.85 -5.47 10.14
C VAL A 111 7.59 -4.90 9.51
N ARG A 112 6.54 -5.71 9.43
CA ARG A 112 5.25 -5.33 8.82
C ARG A 112 4.09 -5.61 9.75
N ARG A 113 3.01 -4.84 9.57
CA ARG A 113 1.70 -5.21 10.12
C ARG A 113 1.20 -6.48 9.42
N LEU A 114 0.79 -7.46 10.21
CA LEU A 114 0.08 -8.62 9.70
C LEU A 114 -1.43 -8.32 9.70
N HIS A 115 -2.09 -8.63 8.60
CA HIS A 115 -3.53 -8.71 8.57
C HIS A 115 -3.93 -10.07 9.14
N PRO A 116 -4.84 -10.13 10.12
CA PRO A 116 -5.46 -11.38 10.47
C PRO A 116 -6.19 -11.90 9.23
N GLU A 117 -5.70 -12.98 8.62
CA GLU A 117 -6.50 -13.77 7.71
C GLU A 117 -7.72 -14.27 8.50
N PRO A 118 -8.96 -14.00 8.08
CA PRO A 118 -10.10 -14.67 8.66
C PRO A 118 -9.89 -16.17 8.50
N GLN A 119 -9.89 -16.94 9.60
CA GLN A 119 -9.87 -18.40 9.59
C GLN A 119 -11.20 -19.00 9.08
N SER A 120 -11.81 -18.41 8.06
CA SER A 120 -13.06 -18.85 7.44
C SER A 120 -12.83 -19.34 6.00
N ARG A 121 -11.78 -20.15 5.78
CA ARG A 121 -11.85 -21.19 4.74
C ARG A 121 -12.64 -22.39 5.25
N ALA A 122 -13.89 -22.14 5.67
CA ALA A 122 -14.91 -23.14 5.43
C ALA A 122 -15.14 -23.08 3.93
N VAL A 123 -14.65 -24.10 3.22
CA VAL A 123 -14.90 -24.30 1.79
C VAL A 123 -16.42 -24.44 1.61
N HIS A 124 -17.13 -23.33 1.50
CA HIS A 124 -18.41 -23.32 0.83
C HIS A 124 -18.06 -23.19 -0.65
N ALA A 125 -18.13 -24.31 -1.35
CA ALA A 125 -17.94 -24.37 -2.79
C ALA A 125 -18.89 -23.35 -3.45
N GLN A 126 -18.35 -22.18 -3.77
CA GLN A 126 -19.00 -21.15 -4.53
C GLN A 126 -19.11 -21.70 -5.96
N ARG A 127 -20.14 -22.51 -6.19
CA ARG A 127 -20.49 -22.99 -7.53
C ARG A 127 -20.85 -21.75 -8.33
N HIS A 128 -19.89 -21.23 -9.09
CA HIS A 128 -20.14 -20.35 -10.21
C HIS A 128 -21.01 -21.14 -11.20
N ARG A 129 -22.33 -21.00 -11.10
CA ARG A 129 -23.21 -21.34 -12.22
C ARG A 129 -23.10 -20.19 -13.20
N VAL A 130 -22.18 -20.33 -14.15
CA VAL A 130 -22.24 -19.62 -15.42
C VAL A 130 -23.50 -20.13 -16.12
N PHE A 131 -24.58 -19.35 -16.08
CA PHE A 131 -25.78 -19.62 -16.86
C PHE A 131 -25.48 -19.23 -18.31
N GLY A 132 -24.97 -20.19 -19.08
CA GLY A 132 -24.86 -20.09 -20.53
C GLY A 132 -26.23 -20.28 -21.18
N TYR A 133 -26.60 -19.36 -22.07
CA TYR A 133 -27.70 -19.53 -23.00
C TYR A 133 -27.45 -20.78 -23.86
N ARG A 134 -28.36 -21.76 -23.78
CA ARG A 134 -28.49 -22.80 -24.82
C ARG A 134 -29.91 -22.75 -25.36
N GLY A 135 -30.05 -22.19 -26.54
CA GLY A 135 -31.25 -22.33 -27.35
C GLY A 135 -31.54 -23.80 -27.61
N GLY A 136 -32.80 -24.18 -27.48
CA GLY A 136 -33.29 -25.52 -27.72
C GLY A 136 -34.80 -25.54 -27.60
N ALA A 137 -35.47 -25.53 -28.74
CA ALA A 137 -36.91 -25.69 -28.89
C ALA A 137 -37.42 -26.96 -28.18
N GLY A 138 -38.63 -26.89 -27.62
CA GLY A 138 -39.33 -28.08 -27.11
C GLY A 138 -40.50 -27.77 -26.19
N LEU A 139 -41.69 -27.74 -26.77
CA LEU A 139 -43.03 -27.77 -26.15
C LEU A 139 -43.13 -28.77 -24.96
N GLN A 140 -43.94 -28.46 -23.93
CA GLN A 140 -45.34 -28.93 -23.66
C GLN A 140 -45.78 -28.31 -22.30
N ARG A 141 -46.85 -27.48 -22.21
CA ARG A 141 -48.26 -27.81 -21.84
C ARG A 141 -48.34 -28.92 -20.76
N PHE A 142 -48.92 -28.76 -19.58
CA PHE A 142 -50.05 -27.94 -19.10
C PHE A 142 -49.70 -27.07 -17.90
#